data_AF-A0A7K3RVQ0-F1
#
_entry.id   AF-A0A7K3RVQ0-F1
#
_cell.length_a   1.000
_cell.length_b   1.000
_cell.length_c   1.000
_cell.angle_alpha   90.00
_cell.angle_beta   90.00
_cell.angle_gamma   90.00
#
_symmetry.space_group_name_H-M   'P 1'
#
loop_
_entity.id
_entity.type
_entity.pdbx_description
1 polymer ?
#
loop_
_entity_poly.entity_id
_entity_poly.type
_entity_poly.pdbx_seq_one_letter_code
_entity_poly.pdbx_strand_id
1 'polypeptide(L)'
;MFVIHGRNDRARRGLFEFLRAIGLDPIEWSEAGRMTGKGSPYIGEILDAAFGSAQAVVVLQTPDDVTYLHESLTHPGDPECNPQMQPRPNVLFEAGMAMGRDADRTVIVELGQVKVFSDIHGRHVVRLDNSVKKRQDLATRLETAGCAVRLTGTDWHEAGDLTPPVPPGGGLPLGRKLPSSQAAGTPRLKARYIDNGRNKIDAVEITNHGPGDVYDLNVDADAKVGLITRNADEFPVPRLPEGKSVRVGRMSSDSLASRSNSYFTIAITAKTVDGTPIEIDEFVSGA
;
A
#
# COMPACT_ATOMS: atom_id res chain seq x y z
N MET A 1 -9.51 -32.41 2.89
CA MET A 1 -8.67 -31.18 2.77
C MET A 1 -9.47 -29.98 3.30
N PHE A 2 -8.88 -28.80 3.56
CA PHE A 2 -9.66 -27.62 4.00
C PHE A 2 -9.45 -26.43 3.04
N VAL A 3 -10.48 -25.61 2.85
CA VAL A 3 -10.42 -24.44 1.95
C VAL A 3 -10.73 -23.17 2.75
N ILE A 4 -9.75 -22.27 2.83
CA ILE A 4 -9.92 -20.89 3.29
C ILE A 4 -10.41 -20.07 2.10
N HIS A 5 -11.53 -19.35 2.24
CA HIS A 5 -12.08 -18.53 1.17
C HIS A 5 -12.83 -17.30 1.69
N GLY A 6 -13.00 -16.31 0.81
CA GLY A 6 -13.74 -15.09 1.08
C GLY A 6 -15.25 -15.23 0.87
N ARG A 7 -15.90 -14.12 0.51
CA ARG A 7 -17.35 -14.01 0.25
C ARG A 7 -17.73 -14.26 -1.21
N ASN A 8 -16.78 -14.50 -2.10
CA ASN A 8 -17.07 -14.87 -3.49
C ASN A 8 -17.61 -16.31 -3.59
N ASP A 9 -18.92 -16.47 -3.40
CA ASP A 9 -19.58 -17.78 -3.42
C ASP A 9 -19.52 -18.49 -4.78
N ARG A 10 -19.41 -17.75 -5.89
CA ARG A 10 -19.23 -18.36 -7.21
C ARG A 10 -17.87 -19.04 -7.30
N ALA A 11 -16.80 -18.34 -6.91
CA ALA A 11 -15.45 -18.87 -6.86
C ALA A 11 -15.34 -20.08 -5.91
N ARG A 12 -15.94 -19.96 -4.72
CA ARG A 12 -15.98 -21.05 -3.73
C ARG A 12 -16.65 -22.29 -4.31
N ARG A 13 -17.85 -22.17 -4.87
CA ARG A 13 -18.58 -23.32 -5.44
C ARG A 13 -17.81 -23.95 -6.59
N GLY A 14 -17.27 -23.14 -7.51
CA GLY A 14 -16.47 -23.64 -8.63
C GLY A 14 -15.24 -24.42 -8.17
N LEU A 15 -14.51 -23.90 -7.17
CA LEU A 15 -13.37 -24.62 -6.61
C LEU A 15 -13.79 -25.93 -5.93
N PHE A 16 -14.85 -25.93 -5.12
CA PHE A 16 -15.33 -27.15 -4.45
C PHE A 16 -15.78 -28.22 -5.45
N GLU A 17 -16.46 -27.83 -6.53
CA GLU A 17 -16.87 -28.73 -7.60
C GLU A 17 -15.67 -29.33 -8.32
N PHE A 18 -14.67 -28.52 -8.67
CA PHE A 18 -13.41 -28.99 -9.24
C PHE A 18 -12.69 -29.98 -8.30
N LEU A 19 -12.53 -29.64 -7.03
CA LEU A 19 -11.86 -30.48 -6.03
C LEU A 19 -12.56 -31.84 -5.89
N ARG A 20 -13.90 -31.86 -5.86
CA ARG A 20 -14.70 -33.10 -5.83
C ARG A 20 -14.54 -33.91 -7.10
N ALA A 21 -14.48 -33.27 -8.26
CA ALA A 21 -14.30 -33.95 -9.55
C ALA A 21 -12.93 -34.65 -9.66
N ILE A 22 -11.89 -34.11 -9.02
CA ILE A 22 -10.58 -34.77 -8.92
C ILE A 22 -10.46 -35.72 -7.70
N GLY A 23 -11.60 -36.12 -7.13
CA GLY A 23 -11.67 -37.14 -6.08
C GLY A 23 -11.32 -36.66 -4.66
N LEU A 24 -11.25 -35.35 -4.43
CA LEU A 24 -10.99 -34.79 -3.10
C LEU A 24 -12.28 -34.40 -2.39
N ASP A 25 -12.24 -34.45 -1.06
CA ASP A 25 -13.36 -34.07 -0.20
C ASP A 25 -12.97 -32.87 0.69
N PRO A 26 -13.40 -31.65 0.33
CA PRO A 26 -13.18 -30.47 1.15
C PRO A 26 -14.06 -30.49 2.41
N ILE A 27 -13.43 -30.38 3.58
CA ILE A 27 -14.10 -30.22 4.88
C ILE A 27 -14.88 -28.90 4.84
N GLU A 28 -16.19 -28.98 5.01
CA GLU A 28 -17.04 -27.80 5.09
C GLU A 28 -16.93 -27.13 6.47
N TRP A 29 -17.23 -25.83 6.54
CA TRP A 29 -17.16 -25.07 7.79
C TRP A 29 -18.01 -25.68 8.92
N SER A 30 -19.22 -26.13 8.58
CA SER A 30 -20.13 -26.79 9.53
C SER A 30 -19.58 -28.12 10.06
N GLU A 31 -18.87 -28.86 9.21
CA GLU A 31 -18.17 -30.09 9.58
C GLU A 31 -16.99 -29.80 10.52
N ALA A 32 -16.14 -28.83 10.17
CA ALA A 32 -15.06 -28.36 11.04
C ALA A 32 -15.60 -27.89 12.40
N GLY A 33 -16.73 -27.17 12.42
CA GLY A 33 -17.41 -26.77 13.64
C GLY A 33 -17.83 -27.95 14.50
N ARG A 34 -18.42 -28.99 13.88
CA ARG A 34 -18.81 -30.22 14.57
C ARG A 34 -17.63 -30.99 15.15
N MET A 35 -16.48 -30.97 14.49
CA MET A 35 -15.25 -31.65 14.95
C MET A 35 -14.73 -31.09 16.29
N THR A 36 -15.11 -29.87 16.65
CA THR A 36 -14.77 -29.29 17.96
C THR A 36 -15.53 -29.95 19.13
N GLY A 37 -16.64 -30.63 18.86
CA GLY A 37 -17.54 -31.18 19.88
C GLY A 37 -18.33 -30.13 20.67
N LYS A 38 -18.30 -28.85 20.26
CA LYS A 38 -18.96 -27.73 20.97
C LYS A 38 -20.13 -27.20 20.16
N GLY A 39 -21.20 -26.78 20.86
CA GLY A 39 -22.34 -26.10 20.22
C GLY A 39 -22.03 -24.66 19.77
N SER A 40 -21.04 -24.01 20.39
CA SER A 40 -20.60 -22.66 20.04
C SER A 40 -19.07 -22.54 20.25
N PRO A 41 -18.26 -23.15 19.37
CA PRO A 41 -16.81 -23.09 19.47
C PRO A 41 -16.28 -21.69 19.12
N TYR A 42 -15.10 -21.35 19.65
CA TYR A 42 -14.35 -20.20 19.16
C TYR A 42 -13.82 -20.47 17.74
N ILE A 43 -13.73 -19.44 16.90
CA ILE A 43 -13.28 -19.56 15.49
C ILE A 43 -11.92 -20.26 15.39
N GLY A 44 -10.98 -19.92 16.27
CA GLY A 44 -9.67 -20.56 16.30
C GLY A 44 -9.74 -22.07 16.56
N GLU A 45 -10.71 -22.54 17.36
CA GLU A 45 -10.87 -23.98 17.65
C GLU A 45 -11.40 -24.74 16.44
N ILE A 46 -12.26 -24.11 15.63
CA ILE A 46 -12.74 -24.66 14.36
C ILE A 46 -11.55 -24.81 13.40
N LEU A 47 -10.72 -23.78 13.30
CA LEU A 47 -9.54 -23.77 12.44
C LEU A 47 -8.50 -24.79 12.89
N ASP A 48 -8.24 -24.90 14.19
CA ASP A 48 -7.34 -25.91 14.75
C ASP A 48 -7.83 -27.33 14.44
N ALA A 49 -9.12 -27.61 14.61
CA ALA A 49 -9.71 -28.89 14.27
C ALA A 49 -9.61 -29.19 12.76
N ALA A 50 -9.89 -28.20 11.91
CA ALA A 50 -9.79 -28.32 10.46
C ALA A 50 -8.34 -28.58 10.02
N PHE A 51 -7.37 -27.78 10.47
CA PHE A 51 -5.96 -27.92 10.11
C PHE A 51 -5.34 -29.21 10.65
N GLY A 52 -5.77 -29.66 11.84
CA GLY A 52 -5.35 -30.94 12.41
C GLY A 52 -5.80 -32.15 11.60
N SER A 53 -6.95 -32.05 10.92
CA SER A 53 -7.55 -33.18 10.20
C SER A 53 -7.38 -33.12 8.68
N ALA A 54 -7.11 -31.95 8.12
CA ALA A 54 -6.93 -31.77 6.69
C ALA A 54 -5.55 -32.25 6.23
N GLN A 55 -5.50 -33.05 5.15
CA GLN A 55 -4.24 -33.41 4.48
C GLN A 55 -3.52 -32.19 3.87
N ALA A 56 -4.28 -31.23 3.34
CA ALA A 56 -3.79 -29.99 2.78
C ALA A 56 -4.78 -28.85 3.02
N VAL A 57 -4.27 -27.62 3.04
CA VAL A 57 -5.06 -26.39 3.14
C VAL A 57 -4.94 -25.62 1.82
N VAL A 58 -6.05 -25.28 1.20
CA VAL A 58 -6.09 -24.39 0.04
C VAL A 58 -6.54 -23.01 0.48
N VAL A 59 -5.75 -22.00 0.15
CA VAL A 59 -6.11 -20.59 0.34
C VAL A 59 -6.62 -20.04 -0.98
N LEU A 60 -7.93 -19.88 -1.11
CA LEU A 60 -8.56 -19.26 -2.27
C LEU A 60 -8.60 -17.73 -2.11
N GLN A 61 -7.70 -17.06 -2.82
CA GLN A 61 -7.60 -15.61 -2.90
C GLN A 61 -8.44 -15.09 -4.07
N THR A 62 -9.46 -14.31 -3.74
CA THR A 62 -10.32 -13.60 -4.70
C THR A 62 -10.27 -12.10 -4.44
N PRO A 63 -10.50 -11.26 -5.46
CA PRO A 63 -10.58 -9.80 -5.32
C PRO A 63 -11.89 -9.39 -4.65
N ASP A 64 -11.98 -9.58 -3.33
CA ASP A 64 -13.21 -9.35 -2.56
C ASP A 64 -13.31 -7.91 -2.03
N ASP A 65 -12.19 -7.35 -1.55
CA ASP A 65 -12.14 -6.02 -0.95
C ASP A 65 -11.32 -5.06 -1.83
N VAL A 66 -11.75 -3.79 -1.88
CA VAL A 66 -10.97 -2.69 -2.47
C VAL A 66 -10.11 -2.06 -1.36
N THR A 67 -8.83 -1.85 -1.64
CA THR A 67 -7.86 -1.25 -0.70
C THR A 67 -7.01 -0.16 -1.35
N TYR A 68 -6.46 0.71 -0.50
CA TYR A 68 -5.56 1.80 -0.83
C TYR A 68 -4.54 1.93 0.30
N LEU A 69 -3.29 2.25 -0.02
CA LEU A 69 -2.36 2.69 1.01
C LEU A 69 -2.74 4.10 1.48
N HIS A 70 -2.56 4.36 2.78
CA HIS A 70 -2.77 5.68 3.32
C HIS A 70 -1.82 6.68 2.65
N GLU A 71 -2.35 7.81 2.19
CA GLU A 71 -1.62 8.70 1.27
C GLU A 71 -0.44 9.42 1.92
N SER A 72 -0.45 9.64 3.24
CA SER A 72 0.73 10.15 3.94
C SER A 72 1.88 9.13 4.00
N LEU A 73 1.62 7.87 3.67
CA LEU A 73 2.60 6.79 3.63
C LEU A 73 3.03 6.46 2.19
N THR A 74 2.52 7.17 1.19
CA THR A 74 2.87 6.97 -0.21
C THR A 74 3.92 7.98 -0.66
N HIS A 75 4.55 7.71 -1.80
CA HIS A 75 5.39 8.67 -2.50
C HIS A 75 4.73 9.12 -3.82
N PRO A 76 5.18 10.24 -4.42
CA PRO A 76 4.71 10.62 -5.76
C PRO A 76 4.89 9.45 -6.75
N GLY A 77 3.82 9.10 -7.46
CA GLY A 77 3.82 8.01 -8.43
C GLY A 77 3.71 6.60 -7.85
N ASP A 78 3.51 6.46 -6.53
CA ASP A 78 3.33 5.16 -5.88
C ASP A 78 2.06 4.44 -6.42
N PRO A 79 2.18 3.24 -7.01
CA PRO A 79 1.03 2.48 -7.50
C PRO A 79 0.04 2.08 -6.38
N GLU A 80 0.44 2.09 -5.12
CA GLU A 80 -0.45 1.85 -3.97
C GLU A 80 -1.41 3.01 -3.68
N CYS A 81 -1.24 4.16 -4.36
CA CYS A 81 -2.23 5.24 -4.37
C CYS A 81 -3.49 4.87 -5.16
N ASN A 82 -3.39 3.91 -6.07
CA ASN A 82 -4.50 3.46 -6.90
C ASN A 82 -5.35 2.41 -6.18
N PRO A 83 -6.64 2.26 -6.53
CA PRO A 83 -7.45 1.18 -5.99
C PRO A 83 -6.83 -0.16 -6.36
N GLN A 84 -6.64 -1.02 -5.37
CA GLN A 84 -6.21 -2.39 -5.58
C GLN A 84 -7.25 -3.34 -4.98
N MET A 85 -7.40 -4.51 -5.57
CA MET A 85 -8.25 -5.55 -5.00
C MET A 85 -7.44 -6.47 -4.12
N GLN A 86 -8.03 -6.98 -3.04
CA GLN A 86 -7.38 -7.94 -2.17
C GLN A 86 -8.38 -8.98 -1.67
N PRO A 87 -7.91 -10.14 -1.17
CA PRO A 87 -8.74 -11.05 -0.38
C PRO A 87 -9.25 -10.37 0.88
N ARG A 88 -10.35 -10.89 1.44
CA ARG A 88 -10.85 -10.47 2.74
C ARG A 88 -9.74 -10.58 3.81
N PRO A 89 -9.64 -9.65 4.77
CA PRO A 89 -8.66 -9.72 5.85
C PRO A 89 -8.68 -11.05 6.61
N ASN A 90 -9.86 -11.65 6.82
CA ASN A 90 -9.97 -12.97 7.45
C ASN A 90 -9.23 -14.06 6.66
N VAL A 91 -9.34 -14.04 5.32
CA VAL A 91 -8.63 -14.99 4.44
C VAL A 91 -7.12 -14.80 4.57
N LEU A 92 -6.65 -13.56 4.64
CA LEU A 92 -5.22 -13.26 4.83
C LEU A 92 -4.71 -13.75 6.19
N PHE A 93 -5.48 -13.50 7.25
CA PHE A 93 -5.14 -13.92 8.60
C PHE A 93 -5.12 -15.46 8.74
N GLU A 94 -6.15 -16.13 8.23
CA GLU A 94 -6.24 -17.59 8.21
C GLU A 94 -5.18 -18.24 7.34
N ALA A 95 -4.82 -17.63 6.20
CA ALA A 95 -3.69 -18.07 5.39
C ALA A 95 -2.37 -17.99 6.18
N GLY A 96 -2.17 -16.90 6.93
CA GLY A 96 -1.02 -16.75 7.83
C GLY A 96 -0.97 -17.85 8.90
N MET A 97 -2.10 -18.20 9.50
CA MET A 97 -2.18 -19.31 10.46
C MET A 97 -1.88 -20.67 9.82
N ALA A 98 -2.45 -20.96 8.65
CA ALA A 98 -2.18 -22.20 7.91
C ALA A 98 -0.70 -22.32 7.52
N MET A 99 -0.10 -21.24 7.02
CA MET A 99 1.32 -21.20 6.67
C MET A 99 2.23 -21.31 7.89
N GLY A 100 1.90 -20.64 8.99
CA GLY A 100 2.67 -20.71 10.24
C GLY A 100 2.64 -22.10 10.87
N ARG A 101 1.53 -22.83 10.68
CA ARG A 101 1.37 -24.20 11.17
C ARG A 101 2.00 -25.25 10.24
N ASP A 102 1.77 -25.11 8.93
CA ASP A 102 1.88 -26.21 7.97
C ASP A 102 2.19 -25.71 6.54
N ALA A 103 3.33 -25.03 6.39
CA ALA A 103 3.69 -24.36 5.14
C ALA A 103 3.82 -25.29 3.91
N ASP A 104 4.25 -26.54 4.09
CA ASP A 104 4.49 -27.48 2.98
C ASP A 104 3.19 -28.02 2.36
N ARG A 105 2.12 -28.05 3.16
CA ARG A 105 0.78 -28.53 2.75
C ARG A 105 -0.24 -27.40 2.61
N THR A 106 0.22 -26.15 2.60
CA THR A 106 -0.59 -24.97 2.31
C THR A 106 -0.40 -24.55 0.85
N VAL A 107 -1.49 -24.57 0.08
CA VAL A 107 -1.51 -24.26 -1.36
C VAL A 107 -2.25 -22.94 -1.58
N ILE A 108 -1.55 -21.94 -2.11
CA ILE A 108 -2.12 -20.63 -2.39
C ILE A 108 -2.66 -20.61 -3.82
N VAL A 109 -3.93 -20.22 -3.97
CA VAL A 109 -4.65 -20.18 -5.23
C VAL A 109 -5.22 -18.78 -5.44
N GLU A 110 -4.90 -18.17 -6.57
CA GLU A 110 -5.47 -16.88 -6.99
C GLU A 110 -6.54 -17.12 -8.05
N LEU A 111 -7.72 -16.52 -7.86
CA LEU A 111 -8.76 -16.45 -8.87
C LEU A 111 -9.15 -14.97 -9.10
N GLY A 112 -8.56 -14.37 -10.12
CA GLY A 112 -8.62 -12.94 -10.38
C GLY A 112 -7.36 -12.20 -10.00
N GLN A 113 -7.35 -10.89 -10.26
CA GLN A 113 -6.22 -10.02 -9.94
C GLN A 113 -6.35 -9.52 -8.50
N VAL A 114 -5.44 -9.96 -7.64
CA VAL A 114 -5.33 -9.50 -6.25
C VAL A 114 -3.99 -8.80 -6.02
N LYS A 115 -3.98 -7.87 -5.08
CA LYS A 115 -2.79 -7.24 -4.53
C LYS A 115 -1.95 -8.34 -3.90
N VAL A 116 -0.73 -8.47 -4.39
CA VAL A 116 0.27 -9.33 -3.77
C VAL A 116 0.94 -8.54 -2.66
N PHE A 117 0.97 -9.09 -1.45
CA PHE A 117 1.74 -8.52 -0.35
C PHE A 117 3.07 -9.26 -0.18
N SER A 118 4.08 -8.56 0.34
CA SER A 118 5.49 -8.99 0.38
C SER A 118 5.71 -10.34 1.05
N ASP A 119 4.87 -10.76 2.00
CA ASP A 119 5.07 -12.02 2.73
C ASP A 119 4.75 -13.28 1.90
N ILE A 120 4.00 -13.15 0.80
CA ILE A 120 3.74 -14.24 -0.16
C ILE A 120 4.74 -14.24 -1.32
N HIS A 121 5.54 -13.17 -1.52
CA HIS A 121 6.42 -13.04 -2.70
C HIS A 121 7.43 -14.18 -2.91
N GLY A 122 7.78 -14.94 -1.86
CA GLY A 122 8.66 -16.11 -1.96
C GLY A 122 7.95 -17.45 -2.24
N ARG A 123 6.62 -17.47 -2.28
CA ARG A 123 5.82 -18.71 -2.43
C ARG A 123 5.21 -18.78 -3.83
N HIS A 124 5.25 -19.97 -4.41
CA HIS A 124 4.64 -20.23 -5.71
C HIS A 124 3.11 -20.31 -5.58
N VAL A 125 2.40 -19.50 -6.36
CA VAL A 125 0.94 -19.41 -6.37
C VAL A 125 0.36 -20.06 -7.63
N VAL A 126 -0.77 -20.76 -7.51
CA VAL A 126 -1.53 -21.24 -8.66
C VAL A 126 -2.56 -20.19 -9.06
N ARG A 127 -2.35 -19.54 -10.20
CA ARG A 127 -3.28 -18.57 -10.79
C ARG A 127 -4.25 -19.29 -11.71
N LEU A 128 -5.50 -19.41 -11.31
CA LEU A 128 -6.56 -20.05 -12.10
C LEU A 128 -7.12 -19.07 -13.14
N ASP A 129 -7.32 -19.58 -14.35
CA ASP A 129 -7.86 -18.84 -15.51
C ASP A 129 -8.93 -19.65 -16.26
N ASN A 130 -9.52 -20.62 -15.58
CA ASN A 130 -10.45 -21.64 -16.09
C ASN A 130 -9.85 -22.66 -17.08
N SER A 131 -8.58 -22.53 -17.49
CA SER A 131 -7.96 -23.48 -18.42
C SER A 131 -7.64 -24.83 -17.77
N VAL A 132 -7.67 -25.88 -18.58
CA VAL A 132 -7.24 -27.24 -18.18
C VAL A 132 -5.80 -27.23 -17.67
N LYS A 133 -4.93 -26.41 -18.26
CA LYS A 133 -3.54 -26.26 -17.82
C LYS A 133 -3.45 -25.81 -16.36
N LYS A 134 -4.23 -24.80 -15.96
CA LYS A 134 -4.22 -24.29 -14.59
C LYS A 134 -4.92 -25.21 -13.59
N ARG A 135 -5.93 -25.95 -14.04
CA ARG A 135 -6.53 -27.05 -13.27
C ARG A 135 -5.51 -28.16 -12.98
N GLN A 136 -4.74 -28.55 -13.99
CA GLN A 136 -3.65 -29.52 -13.86
C GLN A 136 -2.56 -29.01 -12.90
N ASP A 137 -2.15 -27.75 -13.01
CA ASP A 137 -1.16 -27.14 -12.08
C ASP A 137 -1.64 -27.27 -10.61
N LEU A 138 -2.92 -26.98 -10.34
CA LEU A 138 -3.50 -27.12 -8.99
C LEU A 138 -3.56 -28.58 -8.52
N ALA A 139 -4.00 -29.49 -9.39
CA ALA A 139 -4.08 -30.91 -9.10
C ALA A 139 -2.70 -31.49 -8.72
N THR A 140 -1.67 -31.21 -9.53
CA THR A 140 -0.29 -31.66 -9.25
C THR A 140 0.23 -31.09 -7.93
N ARG A 141 -0.12 -29.84 -7.60
CA ARG A 141 0.28 -29.22 -6.33
C ARG A 141 -0.39 -29.88 -5.13
N LEU A 142 -1.67 -30.24 -5.25
CA LEU A 142 -2.41 -30.96 -4.21
C LEU A 142 -1.89 -32.38 -4.03
N GLU A 143 -1.55 -33.08 -5.12
CA GLU A 143 -0.88 -34.38 -5.07
C GLU A 143 0.47 -34.29 -4.35
N THR A 144 1.27 -33.25 -4.64
CA THR A 144 2.53 -32.97 -3.94
C THR A 144 2.32 -32.71 -2.45
N ALA A 145 1.19 -32.10 -2.06
CA ALA A 145 0.79 -31.92 -0.67
C ALA A 145 0.20 -33.21 -0.02
N GLY A 146 0.27 -34.34 -0.71
CA GLY A 146 -0.14 -35.67 -0.22
C GLY A 146 -1.62 -35.97 -0.41
N CYS A 147 -2.37 -35.18 -1.19
CA CYS A 147 -3.77 -35.48 -1.49
C CYS A 147 -3.87 -36.61 -2.53
N ALA A 148 -4.82 -37.52 -2.34
CA ALA A 148 -5.11 -38.62 -3.26
C ALA A 148 -5.91 -38.14 -4.49
N VAL A 149 -5.25 -37.38 -5.36
CA VAL A 149 -5.84 -36.78 -6.55
C VAL A 149 -6.14 -37.86 -7.60
N ARG A 150 -7.31 -37.75 -8.26
CA ARG A 150 -7.74 -38.63 -9.35
C ARG A 150 -7.96 -37.84 -10.62
N LEU A 151 -7.09 -38.03 -11.61
CA LEU A 151 -7.16 -37.36 -12.92
C LEU A 151 -7.57 -38.29 -14.07
N THR A 152 -8.18 -39.43 -13.76
CA THR A 152 -8.70 -40.35 -14.77
C THR A 152 -9.92 -39.76 -15.47
N GLY A 153 -9.98 -39.84 -16.80
CA GLY A 153 -11.06 -39.27 -17.59
C GLY A 153 -10.88 -37.78 -17.84
N THR A 154 -11.92 -37.14 -18.38
CA THR A 154 -11.88 -35.73 -18.83
C THR A 154 -12.95 -34.85 -18.20
N ASP A 155 -13.92 -35.41 -17.46
CA ASP A 155 -15.03 -34.64 -16.88
C ASP A 155 -14.54 -33.53 -15.93
N TRP A 156 -13.40 -33.75 -15.26
CA TRP A 156 -12.79 -32.76 -14.36
C TRP A 156 -12.22 -31.53 -15.10
N HIS A 157 -12.01 -31.61 -16.42
CA HIS A 157 -11.48 -30.50 -17.23
C HIS A 157 -12.37 -29.26 -17.19
N GLU A 158 -13.68 -29.45 -17.02
CA GLU A 158 -14.69 -28.39 -17.04
C GLU A 158 -15.44 -28.26 -15.70
N ALA A 159 -15.22 -29.18 -14.76
CA ALA A 159 -15.93 -29.22 -13.48
C ALA A 159 -15.71 -27.94 -12.65
N GLY A 160 -16.79 -27.26 -12.29
CA GLY A 160 -16.75 -26.01 -11.56
C GLY A 160 -16.28 -24.82 -12.39
N ASP A 161 -16.94 -23.68 -12.22
CA ASP A 161 -16.56 -22.44 -12.89
C ASP A 161 -15.36 -21.78 -12.20
N LEU A 162 -14.19 -21.87 -12.83
CA LEU A 162 -12.94 -21.26 -12.37
C LEU A 162 -12.56 -20.05 -13.23
N THR A 163 -13.55 -19.35 -13.77
CA THR A 163 -13.35 -18.09 -14.49
C THR A 163 -13.01 -16.99 -13.49
N PRO A 164 -11.90 -16.25 -13.69
CA PRO A 164 -11.60 -15.07 -12.90
C PRO A 164 -12.78 -14.10 -12.83
N PRO A 165 -13.10 -13.54 -11.66
CA PRO A 165 -14.12 -12.49 -11.57
C PRO A 165 -13.69 -11.30 -12.43
N VAL A 166 -14.67 -10.59 -12.98
CA VAL A 166 -14.43 -9.37 -13.74
C VAL A 166 -13.66 -8.37 -12.89
N PRO A 167 -12.76 -7.56 -13.50
CA PRO A 167 -12.16 -6.45 -12.81
C PRO A 167 -13.25 -5.61 -12.11
N PRO A 168 -12.99 -5.20 -10.88
CA PRO A 168 -13.97 -4.48 -10.08
C PRO A 168 -14.38 -3.17 -10.79
N GLY A 169 -15.57 -2.66 -10.47
CA GLY A 169 -16.06 -1.39 -11.02
C GLY A 169 -16.80 -1.53 -12.35
N GLY A 170 -16.76 -2.69 -13.02
CA GLY A 170 -17.58 -2.92 -14.23
C GLY A 170 -17.31 -1.91 -15.36
N GLY A 171 -16.07 -1.42 -15.46
CA GLY A 171 -15.67 -0.34 -16.38
C GLY A 171 -15.84 1.07 -15.83
N LEU A 172 -16.39 1.23 -14.62
CA LEU A 172 -16.48 2.49 -13.90
C LEU A 172 -15.32 2.62 -12.88
N PRO A 173 -14.90 3.86 -12.54
CA PRO A 173 -13.93 4.08 -11.48
C PRO A 173 -14.40 3.51 -10.13
N LEU A 174 -13.47 2.90 -9.39
CA LEU A 174 -13.70 2.25 -8.09
C LEU A 174 -13.90 3.26 -6.98
N GLY A 175 -14.97 4.04 -7.05
CA GLY A 175 -15.24 5.13 -6.14
C GLY A 175 -14.24 6.28 -6.27
N ARG A 176 -14.66 7.45 -5.80
CA ARG A 176 -13.78 8.60 -5.65
C ARG A 176 -13.13 8.49 -4.28
N LYS A 177 -11.80 8.46 -4.22
CA LYS A 177 -11.06 8.70 -2.98
C LYS A 177 -11.61 9.98 -2.34
N LEU A 178 -11.71 10.03 -1.01
CA LEU A 178 -11.83 11.32 -0.34
C LEU A 178 -10.70 12.21 -0.89
N PRO A 179 -10.97 13.46 -1.31
CA PRO A 179 -9.91 14.34 -1.77
C PRO A 179 -8.81 14.32 -0.71
N SER A 180 -7.59 14.09 -1.17
CA SER A 180 -6.43 13.95 -0.30
C SER A 180 -6.46 15.08 0.71
N SER A 181 -6.51 14.72 2.00
CA SER A 181 -6.62 15.71 3.06
C SER A 181 -5.26 16.36 3.26
N GLN A 182 -4.70 17.04 2.26
CA GLN A 182 -3.49 17.85 2.34
C GLN A 182 -2.23 17.17 2.93
N ALA A 183 -2.26 15.90 3.30
CA ALA A 183 -1.27 15.25 4.18
C ALA A 183 -0.37 14.25 3.44
N ALA A 184 -0.38 14.29 2.12
CA ALA A 184 0.03 13.20 1.24
C ALA A 184 1.32 13.42 0.45
N GLY A 185 2.16 14.30 0.95
CA GLY A 185 3.47 14.52 0.37
C GLY A 185 4.22 15.44 1.27
N THR A 186 5.51 15.18 1.41
CA THR A 186 6.41 16.13 2.06
C THR A 186 6.21 17.49 1.38
N PRO A 187 5.83 18.53 2.14
CA PRO A 187 5.66 19.86 1.58
C PRO A 187 6.90 20.27 0.79
N ARG A 188 6.71 20.66 -0.47
CA ARG A 188 7.82 21.06 -1.34
C ARG A 188 8.09 22.53 -1.16
N LEU A 189 9.13 22.86 -0.40
CA LEU A 189 9.58 24.23 -0.22
C LEU A 189 10.59 24.57 -1.32
N LYS A 190 10.42 25.73 -1.95
CA LYS A 190 11.38 26.28 -2.90
C LYS A 190 11.73 27.70 -2.51
N ALA A 191 13.01 28.03 -2.56
CA ALA A 191 13.49 29.38 -2.27
C ALA A 191 13.97 30.08 -3.54
N ARG A 192 13.69 31.38 -3.64
CA ARG A 192 14.13 32.21 -4.76
C ARG A 192 14.67 33.54 -4.26
N TYR A 193 15.75 34.01 -4.90
CA TYR A 193 16.32 35.31 -4.63
C TYR A 193 15.55 36.42 -5.38
N ILE A 194 15.25 37.50 -4.67
CA ILE A 194 14.60 38.70 -5.20
C ILE A 194 15.55 39.89 -4.98
N ASP A 195 16.12 40.40 -6.08
CA ASP A 195 16.84 41.66 -6.13
C ASP A 195 15.83 42.81 -6.15
N ASN A 196 15.77 43.58 -5.06
CA ASN A 196 14.85 44.71 -4.94
C ASN A 196 15.45 46.02 -5.51
N GLY A 197 16.68 45.98 -6.00
CA GLY A 197 17.40 47.09 -6.60
C GLY A 197 18.14 47.97 -5.59
N ARG A 198 18.82 48.99 -6.12
CA ARG A 198 19.70 49.88 -5.34
C ARG A 198 18.97 50.51 -4.14
N ASN A 199 19.65 50.53 -3.00
CA ASN A 199 19.21 51.11 -1.72
C ASN A 199 17.98 50.42 -1.09
N LYS A 200 17.67 49.18 -1.47
CA LYS A 200 16.65 48.35 -0.81
C LYS A 200 17.27 47.07 -0.27
N ILE A 201 16.64 46.52 0.76
CA ILE A 201 16.96 45.20 1.30
C ILE A 201 16.43 44.16 0.32
N ASP A 202 17.29 43.24 -0.12
CA ASP A 202 16.90 42.12 -0.98
C ASP A 202 16.10 41.10 -0.17
N ALA A 203 15.44 40.16 -0.84
CA ALA A 203 14.63 39.16 -0.16
C ALA A 203 14.89 37.76 -0.69
N VAL A 204 14.74 36.78 0.20
CA VAL A 204 14.58 35.38 -0.16
C VAL A 204 13.13 35.02 0.05
N GLU A 205 12.46 34.63 -1.03
CA GLU A 205 11.06 34.20 -1.03
C GLU A 205 11.00 32.69 -1.00
N ILE A 206 10.41 32.14 0.06
CA ILE A 206 10.21 30.70 0.25
C ILE A 206 8.75 30.42 -0.03
N THR A 207 8.49 29.53 -1.00
CA THR A 207 7.15 29.17 -1.42
C THR A 207 6.87 27.71 -1.10
N ASN A 208 5.71 27.46 -0.50
CA ASN A 208 5.21 26.10 -0.29
C ASN A 208 4.43 25.64 -1.54
N HIS A 209 5.04 24.75 -2.33
CA HIS A 209 4.43 24.12 -3.50
C HIS A 209 3.66 22.84 -3.17
N GLY A 210 3.51 22.54 -1.88
CA GLY A 210 2.66 21.47 -1.37
C GLY A 210 3.15 20.05 -1.73
N PRO A 211 2.31 19.05 -1.45
CA PRO A 211 1.00 19.20 -0.80
C PRO A 211 1.13 19.57 0.68
N GLY A 212 0.12 20.26 1.21
CA GLY A 212 -0.02 20.46 2.65
C GLY A 212 0.65 21.69 3.24
N ASP A 213 0.21 22.03 4.46
CA ASP A 213 0.71 23.16 5.22
C ASP A 213 1.98 22.78 5.98
N VAL A 214 2.87 23.76 6.11
CA VAL A 214 4.12 23.62 6.87
C VAL A 214 4.01 24.40 8.17
N TYR A 215 4.46 23.82 9.27
CA TYR A 215 4.42 24.40 10.61
C TYR A 215 5.84 24.62 11.14
N ASP A 216 6.01 25.58 12.04
CA ASP A 216 7.28 25.95 12.65
C ASP A 216 8.42 26.18 11.63
N LEU A 217 8.13 26.78 10.47
CA LEU A 217 9.13 26.97 9.41
C LEU A 217 10.19 27.98 9.85
N ASN A 218 11.45 27.55 9.86
CA ASN A 218 12.60 28.37 10.14
C ASN A 218 13.62 28.31 8.99
N VAL A 219 14.48 29.32 8.92
CA VAL A 219 15.51 29.46 7.88
C VAL A 219 16.83 29.79 8.55
N ASP A 220 17.88 29.09 8.13
CA ASP A 220 19.25 29.36 8.56
C ASP A 220 20.19 29.39 7.34
N ALA A 221 21.30 30.10 7.47
CA ALA A 221 22.31 30.20 6.43
C ALA A 221 23.66 30.59 7.04
N ASP A 222 24.75 30.39 6.29
CA ASP A 222 26.06 30.93 6.67
C ASP A 222 25.95 32.45 6.91
N ALA A 223 26.62 32.96 7.95
CA ALA A 223 26.59 34.38 8.33
C ALA A 223 26.95 35.33 7.16
N LYS A 224 27.73 34.87 6.18
CA LYS A 224 28.08 35.61 4.97
C LYS A 224 26.90 35.83 4.02
N VAL A 225 25.86 34.99 4.08
CA VAL A 225 24.63 35.15 3.30
C VAL A 225 23.85 36.38 3.75
N GLY A 226 23.92 36.70 5.04
CA GLY A 226 23.36 37.93 5.61
C GLY A 226 21.82 37.93 5.68
N LEU A 227 21.21 36.83 6.12
CA LEU A 227 19.77 36.79 6.35
C LEU A 227 19.41 37.69 7.54
N ILE A 228 18.35 38.47 7.37
CA ILE A 228 17.84 39.39 8.38
C ILE A 228 16.33 39.22 8.51
N THR A 229 15.87 39.07 9.76
CA THR A 229 14.48 39.18 10.13
C THR A 229 14.19 40.61 10.57
N ARG A 230 13.01 41.13 10.27
CA ARG A 230 12.61 42.47 10.70
C ARG A 230 12.38 42.52 12.20
N ASN A 231 11.80 41.44 12.75
CA ASN A 231 11.50 41.27 14.17
C ASN A 231 11.85 39.85 14.63
N ALA A 232 12.08 39.67 15.95
CA ALA A 232 12.38 38.36 16.54
C ALA A 232 11.22 37.35 16.42
N ASP A 233 9.99 37.81 16.24
CA ASP A 233 8.78 36.96 16.12
C ASP A 233 8.41 36.61 14.67
N GLU A 234 9.22 37.00 13.69
CA GLU A 234 8.93 36.73 12.27
C GLU A 234 9.21 35.27 11.88
N PHE A 235 10.16 34.63 12.56
CA PHE A 235 10.49 33.22 12.43
C PHE A 235 10.70 32.60 13.83
N PRO A 236 10.32 31.32 14.05
CA PRO A 236 9.73 30.40 13.09
C PRO A 236 8.30 30.80 12.70
N VAL A 237 7.95 30.64 11.41
CA VAL A 237 6.61 30.89 10.88
C VAL A 237 5.67 29.80 11.41
N PRO A 238 4.63 30.13 12.19
CA PRO A 238 3.79 29.12 12.85
C PRO A 238 3.07 28.21 11.86
N ARG A 239 2.66 28.77 10.70
CA ARG A 239 1.99 28.03 9.63
C ARG A 239 2.18 28.73 8.29
N LEU A 240 2.72 28.01 7.31
CA LEU A 240 2.80 28.41 5.90
C LEU A 240 1.88 27.52 5.05
N PRO A 241 0.70 28.02 4.63
CA PRO A 241 -0.23 27.23 3.85
C PRO A 241 0.27 26.86 2.45
N GLU A 242 -0.30 25.80 1.87
CA GLU A 242 -0.04 25.43 0.48
C GLU A 242 -0.29 26.60 -0.50
N GLY A 243 0.63 26.80 -1.44
CA GLY A 243 0.58 27.86 -2.44
C GLY A 243 0.90 29.26 -1.91
N LYS A 244 1.29 29.39 -0.64
CA LYS A 244 1.70 30.66 -0.04
C LYS A 244 3.21 30.76 0.06
N SER A 245 3.67 32.00 0.23
CA SER A 245 5.09 32.33 0.35
C SER A 245 5.34 33.20 1.56
N VAL A 246 6.51 33.03 2.16
CA VAL A 246 7.08 33.92 3.18
C VAL A 246 8.38 34.52 2.67
N ARG A 247 8.76 35.68 3.18
CA ARG A 247 10.00 36.36 2.79
C ARG A 247 10.87 36.58 4.02
N VAL A 248 12.15 36.27 3.87
CA VAL A 248 13.19 36.71 4.80
C VAL A 248 14.04 37.76 4.10
N GLY A 249 14.41 38.82 4.82
CA GLY A 249 15.27 39.86 4.28
C GLY A 249 16.69 39.35 4.10
N ARG A 250 17.41 39.91 3.14
CA ARG A 250 18.83 39.66 2.94
C ARG A 250 19.56 40.99 2.83
N MET A 251 20.53 41.19 3.70
CA MET A 251 21.45 42.31 3.63
C MET A 251 22.83 41.75 3.25
N SER A 252 23.28 42.04 2.03
CA SER A 252 24.63 41.64 1.63
C SER A 252 25.67 42.35 2.50
N SER A 253 26.63 41.58 3.00
CA SER A 253 27.62 42.04 3.97
C SER A 253 28.87 42.68 3.36
N ASP A 254 28.96 42.80 2.03
CA ASP A 254 30.20 43.21 1.36
C ASP A 254 30.18 44.63 0.77
N SER A 255 31.31 45.30 1.00
CA SER A 255 31.63 46.66 0.58
C SER A 255 31.44 46.94 -0.92
N LEU A 256 31.32 48.24 -1.23
CA LEU A 256 31.09 48.93 -2.53
C LEU A 256 31.81 48.39 -3.80
N ALA A 257 32.66 47.37 -3.72
CA ALA A 257 33.44 46.81 -4.84
C ALA A 257 33.12 45.34 -5.19
N SER A 258 32.32 44.61 -4.41
CA SER A 258 31.96 43.21 -4.69
C SER A 258 30.44 43.08 -4.84
N ARG A 259 29.96 42.75 -6.05
CA ARG A 259 28.57 42.30 -6.20
C ARG A 259 28.45 40.97 -5.45
N SER A 260 27.71 40.98 -4.34
CA SER A 260 27.33 39.76 -3.62
C SER A 260 26.87 38.68 -4.61
N ASN A 261 27.32 37.43 -4.42
CA ASN A 261 26.89 36.33 -5.28
C ASN A 261 25.36 36.29 -5.33
N SER A 262 24.82 36.23 -6.55
CA SER A 262 23.39 36.12 -6.84
C SER A 262 22.84 34.71 -6.55
N TYR A 263 23.67 33.86 -5.93
CA TYR A 263 23.35 32.49 -5.56
C TYR A 263 24.04 32.07 -4.25
N PHE A 264 23.38 31.24 -3.47
CA PHE A 264 23.83 30.72 -2.17
C PHE A 264 22.88 29.60 -1.70
N THR A 265 23.27 28.84 -0.69
CA THR A 265 22.40 27.80 -0.08
C THR A 265 21.83 28.31 1.24
N ILE A 266 20.58 27.94 1.52
CA ILE A 266 19.95 28.12 2.83
C ILE A 266 19.46 26.77 3.34
N ALA A 267 19.47 26.58 4.66
CA ALA A 267 18.81 25.47 5.32
C ALA A 267 17.40 25.92 5.73
N ILE A 268 16.40 25.12 5.38
CA ILE A 268 14.99 25.33 5.76
C ILE A 268 14.59 24.17 6.65
N THR A 269 14.16 24.47 7.88
CA THR A 269 13.69 23.48 8.85
C THR A 269 12.22 23.71 9.14
N ALA A 270 11.39 22.67 9.19
CA ALA A 270 9.98 22.81 9.52
C ALA A 270 9.37 21.48 9.97
N LYS A 271 8.03 21.43 10.14
CA LYS A 271 7.28 20.20 10.45
C LYS A 271 5.98 20.12 9.65
N THR A 272 5.55 18.89 9.37
CA THR A 272 4.20 18.58 8.89
C THR A 272 3.17 18.68 10.03
N VAL A 273 1.87 18.59 9.70
CA VAL A 273 0.76 18.65 10.67
C VAL A 273 0.82 17.53 11.74
N ASP A 274 1.40 16.37 11.40
CA ASP A 274 1.60 15.25 12.32
C ASP A 274 2.92 15.31 13.09
N GLY A 275 3.69 16.39 12.93
CA GLY A 275 4.94 16.64 13.65
C GLY A 275 6.19 16.03 13.02
N THR A 276 6.09 15.43 11.82
CA THR A 276 7.25 14.89 11.10
C THR A 276 8.21 16.05 10.72
N PRO A 277 9.50 15.97 11.10
CA PRO A 277 10.46 17.03 10.78
C PRO A 277 10.79 17.07 9.29
N ILE A 278 11.00 18.28 8.78
CA ILE A 278 11.42 18.59 7.41
C ILE A 278 12.73 19.36 7.50
N GLU A 279 13.78 18.89 6.83
CA GLU A 279 15.06 19.58 6.68
C GLU A 279 15.44 19.60 5.19
N ILE A 280 15.64 20.80 4.63
CA ILE A 280 15.90 21.00 3.20
C ILE A 280 17.04 22.01 3.05
N ASP A 281 18.12 21.59 2.40
CA ASP A 281 19.14 22.50 1.89
C ASP A 281 18.74 22.97 0.49
N GLU A 282 18.40 24.25 0.36
CA GLU A 282 17.88 24.82 -0.87
C GLU A 282 18.89 25.78 -1.50
N PHE A 283 19.27 25.50 -2.74
CA PHE A 283 20.12 26.40 -3.54
C PHE A 283 19.26 27.55 -4.08
N VAL A 284 19.48 28.73 -3.51
CA VAL A 284 18.82 29.96 -3.90
C VAL A 284 19.63 30.61 -5.01
N SER A 285 18.97 30.96 -6.11
CA SER A 285 19.55 31.82 -7.15
C SER A 285 18.56 32.86 -7.62
N GLY A 286 19.07 33.94 -8.21
CA GLY A 286 18.26 34.89 -8.97
C GLY A 286 17.59 34.22 -10.16
N ALA A 287 16.43 34.75 -10.56
CA ALA A 287 15.84 34.49 -11.87
C ALA A 287 16.48 35.42 -12.92
#